data_AF-A6SXU2-F1
#
_entry.id   AF-A6SXU2-F1
#
_cell.length_a   1.000
_cell.length_b   1.000
_cell.length_c   1.000
_cell.angle_alpha   90.00
_cell.angle_beta   90.00
_cell.angle_gamma   90.00
#
_symmetry.space_group_name_H-M   'P 1'
#
loop_
_entity.id
_entity.type
_entity.pdbx_description
1 polymer ?
#
loop_
_entity_poly.entity_id
_entity_poly.type
_entity_poly.pdbx_seq_one_letter_code
_entity_poly.pdbx_strand_id
1 'polypeptide(L)'
;MMKKVLLATLVAVAAANGSAQVAAATDAPKPAVAAGSTVPALFHKPVFFRGVVGDINVQVNIRPKADIDEGIEGEYFIFGNSHKILLAGEIEGDQLFMEESENGTNISGQWDGKLEGDSLVGSWMSADGTITKPFTLKAVVQKPAAVPAHAAKKAASNTAKP
;
A
#
# COMPACT_ATOMS: atom_id res chain seq x y z
N MET A 1 -54.98 -38.89 -19.67
CA MET A 1 -54.07 -38.61 -18.54
C MET A 1 -54.01 -37.09 -18.36
N MET A 2 -54.86 -36.50 -17.50
CA MET A 2 -54.55 -36.08 -16.11
C MET A 2 -53.45 -35.00 -16.05
N LYS A 3 -53.59 -33.79 -15.49
CA LYS A 3 -54.59 -33.09 -14.65
C LYS A 3 -54.33 -31.57 -14.78
N LYS A 4 -55.31 -30.75 -15.21
CA LYS A 4 -55.96 -29.60 -14.51
C LYS A 4 -55.37 -29.29 -13.11
N VAL A 5 -55.11 -28.05 -12.69
CA VAL A 5 -56.03 -26.97 -12.20
C VAL A 5 -55.10 -25.78 -11.83
N LEU A 6 -55.19 -24.55 -12.36
CA LEU A 6 -56.13 -23.42 -12.21
C LEU A 6 -56.12 -22.64 -10.87
N LEU A 7 -55.67 -21.36 -10.97
CA LEU A 7 -56.19 -20.10 -10.38
C LEU A 7 -56.39 -19.90 -8.86
N ALA A 8 -56.06 -18.66 -8.42
CA ALA A 8 -56.92 -17.67 -7.72
C ALA A 8 -56.14 -16.90 -6.61
N THR A 9 -55.79 -15.60 -6.78
CA THR A 9 -56.48 -14.37 -6.24
C THR A 9 -56.57 -14.30 -4.70
N LEU A 10 -56.48 -13.18 -3.97
CA LEU A 10 -56.26 -11.72 -4.11
C LEU A 10 -56.45 -11.15 -2.66
N VAL A 11 -56.11 -9.87 -2.40
CA VAL A 11 -56.63 -8.96 -1.31
C VAL A 11 -55.91 -9.08 0.07
N ALA A 12 -55.54 -8.05 0.87
CA ALA A 12 -55.67 -6.58 0.87
C ALA A 12 -54.72 -5.91 1.91
N VAL A 13 -54.34 -4.66 1.60
CA VAL A 13 -54.37 -3.42 2.43
C VAL A 13 -53.72 -3.37 3.83
N ALA A 14 -52.78 -2.43 3.99
CA ALA A 14 -52.79 -1.45 5.09
C ALA A 14 -52.00 -0.19 4.70
N ALA A 15 -52.69 0.95 4.67
CA ALA A 15 -52.10 2.28 4.60
C ALA A 15 -51.61 2.71 5.99
N ALA A 16 -50.44 3.35 6.07
CA ALA A 16 -50.08 4.20 7.19
C ALA A 16 -49.21 5.36 6.68
N ASN A 17 -49.79 6.56 6.75
CA ASN A 17 -49.10 7.83 6.62
C ASN A 17 -48.04 7.93 7.72
N GLY A 18 -46.82 8.31 7.34
CA GLY A 18 -45.74 8.57 8.28
C GLY A 18 -44.74 9.53 7.67
N SER A 19 -45.08 10.82 7.62
CA SER A 19 -44.14 11.89 7.36
C SER A 19 -43.15 11.97 8.54
N ALA A 20 -42.05 11.22 8.48
CA ALA A 20 -40.96 11.35 9.42
C ALA A 20 -40.05 12.49 8.96
N GLN A 21 -40.28 13.65 9.55
CA GLN A 21 -39.46 14.84 9.48
C GLN A 21 -38.10 14.51 10.11
N VAL A 22 -37.07 14.25 9.29
CA VAL A 22 -35.70 14.11 9.79
C VAL A 22 -35.24 15.51 10.20
N ALA A 23 -35.22 15.74 11.50
CA ALA A 23 -34.61 16.93 12.09
C ALA A 23 -33.13 16.95 11.71
N ALA A 24 -32.73 18.01 11.00
CA ALA A 24 -31.34 18.31 10.75
C ALA A 24 -30.64 18.55 12.10
N ALA A 25 -29.90 17.56 12.58
CA ALA A 25 -28.91 17.77 13.62
C ALA A 25 -27.81 18.63 13.00
N THR A 26 -27.75 19.90 13.42
CA THR A 26 -26.65 20.79 13.11
C THR A 26 -25.43 20.25 13.86
N ASP A 27 -24.58 19.50 13.17
CA ASP A 27 -23.29 19.10 13.71
C ASP A 27 -22.43 20.36 13.84
N ALA A 28 -22.21 20.78 15.08
CA ALA A 28 -21.28 21.86 15.39
C ALA A 28 -19.88 21.40 14.97
N PRO A 29 -19.05 22.28 14.36
CA PRO A 29 -17.73 21.86 13.91
C PRO A 29 -16.88 21.50 15.13
N LYS A 30 -16.67 20.20 15.34
CA LYS A 30 -15.63 19.70 16.22
C LYS A 30 -14.32 20.30 15.72
N PRO A 31 -13.51 20.96 16.58
CA PRO A 31 -12.21 21.45 16.16
C PRO A 31 -11.42 20.27 15.59
N ALA A 32 -11.06 20.36 14.31
CA ALA A 32 -10.13 19.43 13.69
C ALA A 32 -8.79 19.61 14.42
N VAL A 33 -8.57 18.77 15.43
CA VAL A 33 -7.24 18.56 15.97
C VAL A 33 -6.46 18.02 14.79
N ALA A 34 -5.45 18.77 14.33
CA ALA A 34 -4.52 18.26 13.32
C ALA A 34 -3.99 16.92 13.84
N ALA A 35 -4.50 15.83 13.26
CA ALA A 35 -4.07 14.50 13.62
C ALA A 35 -2.59 14.41 13.25
N GLY A 36 -1.74 14.14 14.23
CA GLY A 36 -0.36 13.77 13.91
C GLY A 36 -0.40 12.56 12.97
N SER A 37 0.49 12.55 11.97
CA SER A 37 0.68 11.43 11.06
C SER A 37 0.65 10.11 11.83
N THR A 38 -0.19 9.16 11.40
CA THR A 38 -0.23 7.81 12.00
C THR A 38 0.90 6.94 11.48
N VAL A 39 1.65 7.41 10.47
CA VAL A 39 2.74 6.71 9.83
C VAL A 39 3.89 6.48 10.83
N PRO A 40 4.39 5.24 10.96
CA PRO A 40 5.55 4.94 11.78
C PRO A 40 6.78 5.73 11.31
N ALA A 41 7.55 6.24 12.26
CA ALA A 41 8.72 7.09 11.98
C ALA A 41 9.75 6.47 11.02
N LEU A 42 9.75 5.14 10.91
CA LEU A 42 10.56 4.38 9.95
C LEU A 42 10.30 4.86 8.51
N PHE A 43 9.04 5.11 8.13
CA PHE A 43 8.65 5.44 6.76
C PHE A 43 8.69 6.95 6.43
N HIS A 44 9.13 7.80 7.36
CA HIS A 44 9.36 9.22 7.07
C HIS A 44 10.60 9.48 6.20
N LYS A 45 11.41 8.45 5.94
CA LYS A 45 12.59 8.49 5.07
C LYS A 45 12.63 7.22 4.22
N PRO A 46 13.43 7.18 3.14
CA PRO A 46 13.66 5.94 2.42
C PRO A 46 14.22 4.84 3.33
N VAL A 47 13.66 3.64 3.23
CA VAL A 47 14.04 2.45 4.00
C VAL A 47 14.22 1.27 3.08
N PHE A 48 15.27 0.50 3.37
CA PHE A 48 15.55 -0.73 2.67
C PHE A 48 15.18 -1.90 3.58
N PHE A 49 14.48 -2.87 3.03
CA PHE A 49 14.18 -4.13 3.69
C PHE A 49 14.80 -5.30 2.93
N ARG A 50 15.17 -6.36 3.64
CA ARG A 50 15.60 -7.63 3.05
C ARG A 50 14.94 -8.79 3.74
N GLY A 51 14.62 -9.83 2.98
CA GLY A 51 14.02 -11.04 3.50
C GLY A 51 13.45 -11.89 2.38
N VAL A 52 12.30 -12.52 2.63
CA VAL A 52 11.71 -13.50 1.73
C VAL A 52 10.26 -13.19 1.39
N VAL A 53 9.85 -13.56 0.17
CA VAL A 53 8.45 -13.71 -0.27
C VAL A 53 8.27 -15.16 -0.72
N GLY A 54 7.52 -15.94 0.05
CA GLY A 54 7.60 -17.41 0.01
C GLY A 54 9.04 -17.84 0.28
N ASP A 55 9.62 -18.57 -0.66
CA ASP A 55 11.02 -19.04 -0.59
C ASP A 55 12.00 -18.15 -1.36
N ILE A 56 11.54 -17.01 -1.89
CA ILE A 56 12.33 -16.15 -2.77
C ILE A 56 12.95 -15.01 -1.97
N ASN A 57 14.28 -14.90 -2.01
CA ASN A 57 15.00 -13.80 -1.37
C ASN A 57 14.83 -12.50 -2.18
N VAL A 58 14.47 -11.42 -1.51
CA VAL A 58 14.25 -10.10 -2.11
C VAL A 58 14.90 -8.98 -1.31
N GLN A 59 15.15 -7.85 -1.98
CA GLN A 59 15.38 -6.57 -1.34
C GLN A 59 14.31 -5.58 -1.80
N VAL A 60 13.69 -4.90 -0.85
CA VAL A 60 12.67 -3.88 -1.07
C VAL A 60 13.22 -2.53 -0.67
N ASN A 61 12.92 -1.48 -1.44
CA ASN A 61 13.19 -0.09 -1.10
C ASN A 61 11.86 0.67 -1.11
N ILE A 62 11.48 1.25 0.02
CA ILE A 62 10.24 2.01 0.19
C ILE A 62 10.60 3.43 0.60
N ARG A 63 9.92 4.42 0.03
CA ARG A 63 10.01 5.83 0.43
C ARG A 63 8.62 6.43 0.54
N PRO A 64 8.44 7.47 1.37
CA PRO A 64 7.19 8.22 1.37
C PRO A 64 6.98 8.88 0.01
N LYS A 65 5.72 8.91 -0.43
CA LYS A 65 5.29 9.56 -1.66
C LYS A 65 5.14 11.06 -1.39
N ALA A 66 5.65 11.88 -2.31
CA ALA A 66 5.52 13.33 -2.17
C ALA A 66 4.04 13.74 -2.28
N ASP A 67 3.62 14.67 -1.43
CA ASP A 67 2.31 15.31 -1.48
C ASP A 67 1.09 14.39 -1.26
N ILE A 68 1.31 13.14 -0.84
CA ILE A 68 0.26 12.20 -0.43
C ILE A 68 0.55 11.75 1.00
N ASP A 69 -0.28 12.20 1.94
CA ASP A 69 -0.22 11.74 3.32
C ASP A 69 -0.41 10.22 3.36
N GLU A 70 0.39 9.53 4.19
CA GLU A 70 0.38 8.06 4.36
C GLU A 70 0.80 7.24 3.12
N GLY A 71 0.90 7.88 1.95
CA GLY A 71 1.32 7.27 0.70
C GLY A 71 2.80 6.87 0.70
N ILE A 72 3.07 5.67 0.18
CA ILE A 72 4.41 5.14 -0.03
C ILE A 72 4.58 4.66 -1.47
N GLU A 73 5.82 4.66 -1.93
CA GLU A 73 6.20 4.10 -3.22
C GLU A 73 7.59 3.50 -3.16
N GLY A 74 7.89 2.60 -4.08
CA GLY A 74 9.10 1.83 -3.98
C GLY A 74 9.36 0.91 -5.16
N GLU A 75 10.34 0.06 -4.94
CA GLU A 75 10.70 -1.01 -5.85
C GLU A 75 11.26 -2.18 -5.05
N TYR A 76 11.13 -3.39 -5.59
CA TYR A 76 11.89 -4.54 -5.11
C TYR A 76 12.56 -5.28 -6.26
N PHE A 77 13.56 -6.08 -5.90
CA PHE A 77 14.17 -7.03 -6.83
C PHE A 77 14.41 -8.37 -6.14
N ILE A 78 14.42 -9.42 -6.97
CA ILE A 78 14.78 -10.78 -6.57
C ILE A 78 16.31 -10.92 -6.69
N PHE A 79 16.97 -11.44 -5.66
CA PHE A 79 18.42 -11.65 -5.72
C PHE A 79 18.80 -12.59 -6.87
N GLY A 80 19.82 -12.21 -7.64
CA GLY A 80 20.24 -12.92 -8.85
C GLY A 80 19.49 -12.50 -10.12
N ASN A 81 18.51 -11.59 -10.02
CA ASN A 81 17.83 -10.97 -11.15
C ASN A 81 18.15 -9.46 -11.22
N SER A 82 18.13 -8.90 -12.42
CA SER A 82 18.31 -7.46 -12.67
C SER A 82 17.00 -6.69 -12.82
N HIS A 83 15.87 -7.39 -12.95
CA HIS A 83 14.55 -6.76 -13.09
C HIS A 83 14.09 -6.16 -11.76
N LYS A 84 13.60 -4.92 -11.84
CA LYS A 84 13.00 -4.19 -10.74
C LYS A 84 11.49 -4.17 -10.92
N ILE A 85 10.79 -4.41 -9.83
CA ILE A 85 9.34 -4.49 -9.78
C ILE A 85 8.86 -3.31 -8.94
N LEU A 86 7.92 -2.53 -9.46
CA LEU A 86 7.46 -1.30 -8.84
C LEU A 86 6.44 -1.60 -7.75
N LEU A 87 6.45 -0.76 -6.71
CA LEU A 87 5.50 -0.81 -5.60
C LEU A 87 4.88 0.57 -5.39
N ALA A 88 3.58 0.61 -5.12
CA ALA A 88 2.86 1.81 -4.69
C ALA A 88 1.80 1.41 -3.67
N GLY A 89 1.58 2.23 -2.64
CA GLY A 89 0.64 1.89 -1.59
C GLY A 89 0.58 2.91 -0.48
N GLU A 90 0.20 2.45 0.70
CA GLU A 90 0.02 3.29 1.89
C GLU A 90 0.35 2.54 3.18
N ILE A 91 0.54 3.31 4.25
CA ILE A 91 0.70 2.82 5.61
C ILE A 91 -0.24 3.57 6.54
N GLU A 92 -1.17 2.83 7.13
CA GLU A 92 -2.13 3.34 8.11
C GLU A 92 -1.82 2.69 9.48
N GLY A 93 -1.29 3.49 10.42
CA GLY A 93 -0.74 2.95 11.66
C GLY A 93 0.36 1.92 11.38
N ASP A 94 0.18 0.69 11.87
CA ASP A 94 1.15 -0.39 11.60
C ASP A 94 0.77 -1.24 10.38
N GLN A 95 -0.34 -0.97 9.70
CA GLN A 95 -0.79 -1.76 8.55
C GLN A 95 -0.18 -1.24 7.24
N LEU A 96 0.15 -2.16 6.34
CA LEU A 96 0.78 -1.92 5.05
C LEU A 96 -0.11 -2.51 3.96
N PHE A 97 -0.46 -1.68 2.97
CA PHE A 97 -1.10 -2.12 1.74
C PHE A 97 -0.28 -1.61 0.55
N MET A 98 0.11 -2.49 -0.36
CA MET A 98 0.77 -2.07 -1.60
C MET A 98 0.31 -2.89 -2.81
N GLU A 99 0.33 -2.25 -3.96
CA GLU A 99 0.20 -2.88 -5.26
C GLU A 99 1.57 -3.02 -5.92
N GLU A 100 1.73 -4.11 -6.65
CA GLU A 100 2.91 -4.43 -7.41
C GLU A 100 2.67 -4.21 -8.91
N SER A 101 3.67 -3.68 -9.61
CA SER A 101 3.67 -3.67 -11.07
C SER A 101 5.03 -4.04 -11.67
N GLU A 102 5.04 -5.11 -12.46
CA GLU A 102 6.22 -5.52 -13.24
C GLU A 102 6.49 -4.65 -14.48
N ASN A 103 5.46 -3.94 -14.98
CA ASN A 103 5.52 -3.16 -16.23
C ASN A 103 5.16 -1.67 -16.08
N GLY A 104 4.79 -1.24 -14.87
CA GLY A 104 4.41 0.14 -14.56
C GLY A 104 3.00 0.55 -14.98
N THR A 105 2.19 -0.37 -15.50
CA THR A 105 0.83 -0.09 -15.99
C THR A 105 -0.21 -1.03 -15.37
N ASN A 106 0.11 -2.32 -15.25
CA ASN A 106 -0.81 -3.34 -14.76
C ASN A 106 -0.37 -3.81 -13.38
N ILE A 107 -1.35 -4.10 -12.53
CA ILE A 107 -1.10 -4.74 -11.24
C ILE A 107 -0.71 -6.20 -11.49
N SER A 108 0.45 -6.62 -11.00
CA SER A 108 0.96 -8.00 -11.06
C SER A 108 0.79 -8.75 -9.74
N GLY A 109 0.61 -8.02 -8.64
CA GLY A 109 0.36 -8.59 -7.32
C GLY A 109 -0.04 -7.54 -6.29
N GLN A 110 -0.45 -8.02 -5.12
CA GLN A 110 -0.86 -7.20 -3.98
C GLN A 110 -0.13 -7.66 -2.73
N TRP A 111 0.29 -6.71 -1.90
CA TRP A 111 0.96 -6.92 -0.63
C TRP A 111 0.04 -6.42 0.48
N ASP A 112 -0.20 -7.29 1.46
CA ASP A 112 -0.99 -6.99 2.64
C ASP A 112 -0.19 -7.43 3.87
N GLY A 113 0.16 -6.50 4.74
CA GLY A 113 1.02 -6.82 5.87
C GLY A 113 1.03 -5.76 6.95
N LYS A 114 1.94 -5.92 7.90
CA LYS A 114 2.06 -5.02 9.04
C LYS A 114 3.51 -4.87 9.49
N LEU A 115 3.79 -3.74 10.12
CA LEU A 115 5.05 -3.48 10.78
C LEU A 115 5.04 -4.11 12.19
N GLU A 116 5.99 -5.00 12.44
CA GLU A 116 6.30 -5.57 13.75
C GLU A 116 7.72 -5.16 14.15
N GLY A 117 7.82 -4.05 14.89
CA GLY A 117 9.11 -3.46 15.25
C GLY A 117 9.85 -2.91 14.03
N ASP A 118 10.90 -3.62 13.59
CA ASP A 118 11.70 -3.27 12.40
C ASP A 118 11.43 -4.18 11.19
N SER A 119 10.40 -5.02 11.27
CA SER A 119 10.11 -6.06 10.29
C SER A 119 8.73 -5.87 9.69
N LEU A 120 8.61 -6.01 8.37
CA LEU A 120 7.33 -6.13 7.68
C LEU A 120 7.00 -7.60 7.51
N VAL A 121 5.82 -8.00 7.96
CA VAL A 121 5.30 -9.37 7.85
C VAL A 121 3.92 -9.35 7.22
N GLY A 122 3.61 -10.33 6.38
CA GLY A 122 2.32 -10.33 5.70
C GLY A 122 2.21 -11.38 4.61
N SER A 123 1.34 -11.12 3.64
CA SER A 123 1.12 -11.94 2.46
C SER A 123 1.23 -11.13 1.18
N TRP A 124 1.84 -11.74 0.17
CA TRP A 124 1.77 -11.34 -1.22
C TRP A 124 0.73 -12.20 -1.93
N MET A 125 -0.04 -11.63 -2.84
CA MET A 125 -1.03 -12.33 -3.66
C MET A 125 -0.87 -11.97 -5.14
N SER A 126 -1.01 -12.95 -6.04
CA SER A 126 -1.04 -12.69 -7.48
C SER A 126 -2.26 -11.85 -7.86
N ALA A 127 -2.15 -11.08 -8.95
CA ALA A 127 -3.25 -10.22 -9.42
C ALA A 127 -4.58 -10.96 -9.66
N ASP A 128 -4.54 -12.25 -10.01
CA ASP A 128 -5.73 -13.09 -10.20
C ASP A 128 -6.21 -13.79 -8.92
N GLY A 129 -5.53 -13.58 -7.79
CA GLY A 129 -5.85 -14.16 -6.48
C GLY A 129 -5.57 -15.65 -6.33
N THR A 130 -4.94 -16.30 -7.32
CA THR A 130 -4.75 -17.76 -7.31
C THR A 130 -3.54 -18.21 -6.50
N ILE A 131 -2.55 -17.34 -6.30
CA ILE A 131 -1.33 -17.62 -5.57
C ILE A 131 -1.23 -16.64 -4.41
N THR A 132 -1.02 -17.17 -3.20
CA THR A 132 -0.69 -16.38 -2.01
C THR A 132 0.61 -16.90 -1.41
N LYS A 133 1.52 -16.00 -1.02
CA LYS A 133 2.81 -16.32 -0.42
C LYS A 133 3.02 -15.47 0.83
N PRO A 134 3.48 -16.04 1.96
CA PRO A 134 3.86 -15.23 3.10
C PRO A 134 5.11 -14.40 2.78
N PHE A 135 5.30 -13.26 3.43
CA PHE A 135 6.57 -12.55 3.39
C PHE A 135 7.04 -12.15 4.79
N THR A 136 8.35 -12.00 4.92
CA THR A 136 8.99 -11.43 6.11
C THR A 136 10.22 -10.66 5.66
N LEU A 137 10.23 -9.36 5.93
CA LEU A 137 11.25 -8.44 5.46
C LEU A 137 11.75 -7.60 6.63
N LYS A 138 13.06 -7.63 6.89
CA LYS A 138 13.67 -6.87 7.98
C LYS A 138 14.33 -5.60 7.46
N ALA A 139 14.13 -4.49 8.15
CA ALA A 139 14.78 -3.23 7.83
C ALA A 139 16.30 -3.39 7.93
N VAL A 140 17.00 -2.85 6.93
CA VAL A 140 18.46 -2.85 6.86
C VAL A 140 18.94 -1.46 7.22
N VAL A 141 19.72 -1.36 8.30
CA VAL A 141 20.42 -0.11 8.64
C VAL A 141 21.41 0.20 7.54
N GLN A 142 21.12 1.21 6.72
CA GLN A 142 22.10 1.69 5.76
C GLN A 142 23.19 2.46 6.50
N LYS A 143 24.42 1.94 6.45
CA LYS A 143 25.58 2.80 6.63
C LYS A 143 25.54 3.84 5.50
N PRO A 144 25.69 5.15 5.77
CA PRO A 144 25.67 6.17 4.73
C PRO A 144 26.58 5.76 3.58
N ALA A 145 26.03 5.69 2.37
CA ALA A 145 26.82 5.37 1.20
C ALA A 145 27.92 6.43 1.07
N ALA A 146 29.18 5.99 1.10
CA ALA A 146 30.28 6.87 0.77
C ALA A 146 30.06 7.37 -0.66
N VAL A 147 30.04 8.69 -0.84
CA VAL A 147 29.91 9.32 -2.16
C VAL A 147 30.96 8.70 -3.08
N PRO A 148 30.60 8.15 -4.25
CA PRO A 148 31.57 7.55 -5.15
C PRO A 148 32.60 8.62 -5.55
N ALA A 149 33.88 8.32 -5.34
CA ALA A 149 35.02 9.22 -5.58
C ALA A 149 35.12 9.74 -7.03
N HIS A 150 34.32 9.18 -7.96
CA HIS A 150 34.18 9.67 -9.33
C HIS A 150 33.34 10.94 -9.46
N ALA A 151 32.40 11.22 -8.54
CA ALA A 151 31.63 12.47 -8.54
C ALA A 151 32.47 13.66 -8.02
N ALA A 152 33.38 13.42 -7.07
CA ALA A 152 34.24 14.45 -6.49
C ALA A 152 35.30 14.98 -7.47
N LYS A 153 35.76 14.14 -8.43
CA LYS A 153 36.75 14.57 -9.43
C LYS A 153 36.17 15.46 -10.53
N LYS A 154 34.87 15.33 -10.86
CA LYS A 154 34.23 16.15 -11.91
C LYS A 154 33.89 17.56 -11.43
N ALA A 155 33.69 17.77 -10.13
CA ALA A 155 33.46 19.10 -9.55
C ALA A 155 34.75 19.93 -9.41
N ALA A 156 35.89 19.28 -9.22
CA ALA A 156 37.20 19.96 -9.09
C ALA A 156 37.84 20.32 -10.44
N SER A 157 37.38 19.76 -11.56
CA SER A 157 37.93 20.02 -12.89
C SER A 157 37.24 21.15 -13.66
N ASN A 158 36.14 21.72 -13.15
CA ASN A 158 35.36 22.75 -13.85
C ASN A 158 35.62 24.19 -13.36
N THR A 159 36.53 24.38 -12.41
CA THR A 159 36.87 25.69 -11.82
C THR A 159 38.27 26.21 -12.19
N ALA A 160 38.94 25.58 -13.15
CA ALA A 160 40.24 26.05 -13.63
C ALA A 160 40.26 26.20 -15.15
N LYS A 161 39.94 27.41 -15.64
CA LYS A 161 40.66 27.98 -16.78
C LYS A 161 40.65 29.51 -16.73
N PRO A 162 41.80 30.18 -16.91
CA PRO A 162 41.93 31.65 -17.01
C PRO A 162 41.37 32.20 -18.32
#